data_AF-A0A966W068-F1
#
_entry.id   AF-A0A966W068-F1
#
_cell.length_a   1.000
_cell.length_b   1.000
_cell.length_c   1.000
_cell.angle_alpha   90.00
_cell.angle_beta   90.00
_cell.angle_gamma   90.00
#
_symmetry.space_group_name_H-M   'P 1'
#
loop_
_entity.id
_entity.type
_entity.pdbx_description
1 polymer ?
#
loop_
_entity_poly.entity_id
_entity_poly.type
_entity_poly.pdbx_seq_one_letter_code
_entity_poly.pdbx_strand_id
1 'polypeptide(L)'
;MKLKAVMNTELKLQALVDGELDAREVRELETLLAQDAHSAALLQELKWTRSALVSHEADVKLPESREFYWSKISRAIEAEEKHAVTAPPERVWWLRFLYPAAGLAAMVAVMFVVSGGRTTDGSASESVTEDVNVVSFRSESEKMSVVYVADENGNFSPVSQEAKHEPEAEK
;
A
#
# COMPACT_ATOMS: atom_id res chain seq x y z
N MET A 1 24.90 -4.72 29.50
CA MET A 1 23.47 -4.77 29.13
C MET A 1 22.72 -3.78 30.02
N LYS A 2 22.76 -2.48 29.69
CA LYS A 2 22.13 -1.38 30.44
C LYS A 2 21.04 -0.76 29.57
N LEU A 3 19.90 -1.44 29.46
CA LEU A 3 18.66 -0.87 28.93
C LEU A 3 17.64 -0.59 30.04
N LYS A 4 18.08 -0.55 31.31
CA LYS A 4 17.24 -0.15 32.45
C LYS A 4 17.09 1.39 32.56
N ALA A 5 17.35 2.10 31.46
CA ALA A 5 17.36 3.55 31.39
C ALA A 5 15.95 4.05 31.07
N VAL A 6 15.30 4.60 32.09
CA VAL A 6 14.10 5.46 32.04
C VAL A 6 12.86 4.81 31.43
N MET A 7 12.43 3.68 32.01
CA MET A 7 11.06 3.23 31.80
C MET A 7 10.11 4.15 32.57
N ASN A 8 9.22 4.84 31.84
CA ASN A 8 8.18 5.72 32.41
C ASN A 8 7.25 4.91 33.35
N THR A 9 6.73 5.54 34.40
CA THR A 9 5.79 4.92 35.35
C THR A 9 4.61 4.25 34.63
N GLU A 10 4.06 4.87 33.58
CA GLU A 10 2.98 4.32 32.76
C GLU A 10 3.35 2.95 32.14
N LEU A 11 4.55 2.85 31.58
CA LEU A 11 5.05 1.60 31.00
C LEU A 11 5.26 0.53 32.07
N LYS A 12 5.69 0.92 33.29
CA LYS A 12 5.79 -0.03 34.41
C LYS A 12 4.41 -0.51 34.86
N LEU A 13 3.40 0.35 34.86
CA LEU A 13 2.02 -0.06 35.16
C LEU A 13 1.51 -1.04 34.10
N GLN A 14 1.82 -0.81 32.82
CA GLN A 14 1.48 -1.76 31.76
C GLN A 14 2.21 -3.09 31.94
N ALA A 15 3.52 -3.08 32.18
CA ALA A 15 4.31 -4.29 32.45
C ALA A 15 3.81 -5.06 33.69
N LEU A 16 3.28 -4.35 34.70
CA LEU A 16 2.62 -4.97 35.85
C LEU A 16 1.34 -5.72 35.43
N VAL A 17 0.52 -5.11 34.57
CA VAL A 17 -0.72 -5.72 34.06
C VAL A 17 -0.42 -6.91 33.15
N ASP A 18 0.65 -6.83 32.36
CA ASP A 18 1.11 -7.89 31.45
C ASP A 18 1.85 -9.02 32.18
N GLY A 19 2.31 -8.79 33.42
CA GLY A 19 2.99 -9.78 34.25
C GLY A 19 4.50 -9.92 33.95
N GLU A 20 5.11 -8.90 33.35
CA GLU A 20 6.52 -8.89 32.94
C GLU A 20 7.47 -8.35 34.02
N LEU A 21 6.94 -7.79 35.11
CA LEU A 21 7.76 -7.25 36.21
C LEU A 21 8.23 -8.34 37.19
N ASP A 22 9.44 -8.15 37.71
CA ASP A 22 9.97 -8.98 38.78
C ASP A 22 9.39 -8.60 40.16
N ALA A 23 9.51 -9.50 41.14
CA ALA A 23 8.91 -9.31 42.46
C ALA A 23 9.46 -8.08 43.24
N ARG A 24 10.67 -7.61 42.92
CA ARG A 24 11.24 -6.40 43.52
C ARG A 24 10.62 -5.17 42.89
N GLU A 25 10.50 -5.14 41.58
CA GLU A 25 9.92 -4.04 40.82
C GLU A 25 8.44 -3.83 41.16
N VAL A 26 7.68 -4.92 41.37
CA VAL A 26 6.30 -4.86 41.83
C VAL A 26 6.19 -4.12 43.17
N ARG A 27 7.03 -4.43 44.17
CA ARG A 27 6.99 -3.78 45.49
C ARG A 27 7.36 -2.30 45.44
N GLU A 28 8.35 -1.96 44.61
CA GLU A 28 8.74 -0.56 44.39
C GLU A 28 7.57 0.22 43.77
N LEU A 29 6.84 -0.38 42.84
CA LEU A 29 5.67 0.22 42.20
C LEU A 29 4.48 0.31 43.16
N GLU A 30 4.19 -0.71 43.97
CA GLU A 30 3.14 -0.69 45.00
C GLU A 30 3.32 0.47 46.00
N THR A 31 4.57 0.73 46.38
CA THR A 31 4.90 1.87 47.26
C THR A 31 4.61 3.21 46.59
N LEU A 32 4.84 3.31 45.28
CA LEU A 32 4.52 4.49 44.47
C LEU A 32 3.01 4.66 44.30
N LEU A 33 2.27 3.57 44.00
CA LEU A 33 0.81 3.62 43.87
C LEU A 33 0.11 4.02 45.17
N ALA A 34 0.68 3.69 46.33
CA ALA A 34 0.14 4.13 47.61
C ALA A 34 0.22 5.65 47.81
N GLN A 35 1.12 6.33 47.09
CA GLN A 35 1.35 7.77 47.19
C GLN A 35 0.74 8.54 46.03
N ASP A 36 0.59 7.91 44.86
CA ASP A 36 0.10 8.53 43.64
C ASP A 36 -1.28 8.00 43.22
N ALA A 37 -2.31 8.78 43.52
CA ALA A 37 -3.69 8.50 43.14
C ALA A 37 -3.90 8.43 41.62
N HIS A 38 -3.11 9.17 40.83
CA HIS A 38 -3.22 9.14 39.37
C HIS A 38 -2.75 7.79 38.81
N SER A 39 -1.57 7.34 39.24
CA SER A 39 -1.05 6.00 38.86
C SER A 39 -1.97 4.86 39.30
N ALA A 40 -2.60 4.97 40.48
CA ALA A 40 -3.57 3.99 40.94
C ALA A 40 -4.85 3.95 40.07
N ALA A 41 -5.36 5.12 39.66
CA ALA A 41 -6.49 5.22 38.75
C ALA A 41 -6.15 4.62 37.37
N LEU A 42 -4.99 4.95 36.81
CA LEU A 42 -4.53 4.41 35.53
C LEU A 42 -4.39 2.88 35.56
N LEU A 43 -3.83 2.31 36.63
CA LEU A 43 -3.76 0.86 36.80
C LEU A 43 -5.15 0.21 36.76
N GLN A 44 -6.13 0.86 37.38
CA GLN A 44 -7.50 0.36 37.41
C GLN A 44 -8.14 0.39 36.02
N GLU A 45 -7.94 1.47 35.26
CA GLU A 45 -8.40 1.59 33.87
C GLU A 45 -7.77 0.53 32.96
N LEU A 46 -6.46 0.27 33.10
CA LEU A 46 -5.78 -0.80 32.36
C LEU A 46 -6.36 -2.18 32.68
N LYS A 47 -6.65 -2.47 33.95
CA LYS A 47 -7.29 -3.73 34.36
C LYS A 47 -8.69 -3.88 33.77
N TRP A 48 -9.49 -2.82 33.77
CA TRP A 48 -10.81 -2.84 33.14
C TRP A 48 -10.73 -3.04 31.63
N THR A 49 -9.81 -2.36 30.96
CA THR A 49 -9.58 -2.50 29.52
C THR A 49 -9.19 -3.93 29.18
N ARG A 50 -8.24 -4.53 29.92
CA ARG A 50 -7.86 -5.93 29.75
C ARG A 50 -9.06 -6.87 29.96
N SER A 51 -9.85 -6.64 31.00
CA SER A 51 -11.03 -7.47 31.28
C SER A 51 -12.08 -7.35 30.18
N ALA A 52 -12.30 -6.14 29.66
CA ALA A 52 -13.22 -5.91 28.54
C ALA A 52 -12.71 -6.61 27.27
N LEU A 53 -11.41 -6.54 26.99
CA LEU A 53 -10.81 -7.20 25.83
C LEU A 53 -10.96 -8.72 25.94
N VAL A 54 -10.58 -9.33 27.06
CA VAL A 54 -10.72 -10.77 27.30
C VAL A 54 -12.17 -11.25 27.19
N SER A 55 -13.13 -10.41 27.60
CA SER A 55 -14.56 -10.75 27.50
C SER A 55 -15.12 -10.67 26.06
N HIS A 56 -14.42 -9.96 25.18
CA HIS A 56 -14.81 -9.73 23.78
C HIS A 56 -13.91 -10.43 22.76
N GLU A 57 -12.88 -11.15 23.21
CA GLU A 57 -12.08 -11.99 22.35
C GLU A 57 -12.91 -13.17 21.84
N ALA A 58 -12.93 -13.33 20.52
CA ALA A 58 -13.54 -14.50 19.91
C ALA A 58 -12.72 -15.74 20.30
N ASP A 59 -13.38 -16.75 20.87
CA ASP A 59 -12.76 -18.06 21.14
C ASP A 59 -12.46 -18.76 19.80
N VAL A 60 -11.31 -18.46 19.21
CA VAL A 60 -10.85 -19.08 17.96
C VAL A 60 -10.23 -20.42 18.32
N LYS A 61 -11.03 -21.48 18.19
CA LYS A 61 -10.52 -22.85 18.28
C LYS A 61 -9.76 -23.19 17.01
N LEU A 62 -8.46 -23.45 17.15
CA LEU A 62 -7.70 -24.05 16.06
C LEU A 62 -8.19 -25.49 15.84
N PRO A 63 -8.47 -25.89 14.59
CA PRO A 63 -8.92 -27.25 14.27
C PRO A 63 -7.79 -28.29 14.44
N GLU A 64 -6.54 -27.83 14.56
CA GLU A 64 -5.36 -28.66 14.68
C GLU A 64 -4.72 -28.57 16.05
N SER A 65 -3.93 -29.60 16.41
CA SER A 65 -3.21 -29.59 17.67
C SER A 65 -2.18 -28.46 17.69
N ARG A 66 -1.92 -27.93 18.89
CA ARG A 66 -0.94 -26.87 19.11
C ARG A 66 0.43 -27.26 18.54
N GLU A 67 0.88 -28.50 18.76
CA GLU A 67 2.18 -28.99 18.29
C GLU A 67 2.26 -29.01 16.76
N PHE A 68 1.15 -29.37 16.10
CA PHE A 68 1.10 -29.40 14.64
C PHE A 68 1.15 -27.99 14.04
N TYR A 69 0.41 -27.04 14.61
CA TYR A 69 0.47 -25.63 14.19
C TYR A 69 1.87 -25.04 14.36
N TRP A 70 2.48 -25.21 15.54
CA TRP A 70 3.84 -24.70 15.79
C TRP A 70 4.91 -25.39 14.94
N SER A 71 4.73 -26.66 14.59
CA SER A 71 5.62 -27.35 13.65
C SER A 71 5.57 -26.75 12.25
N LYS A 72 4.41 -26.27 11.78
CA LYS A 72 4.35 -25.55 10.50
C LYS A 72 5.11 -24.24 10.56
N ILE A 73 4.94 -23.47 11.64
CA ILE A 73 5.65 -22.20 11.84
C ILE A 73 7.16 -22.43 11.87
N SER A 74 7.65 -23.42 12.64
CA SER A 74 9.08 -23.70 12.71
C SER A 74 9.65 -24.07 11.35
N ARG A 75 8.96 -24.93 10.60
CA ARG A 75 9.37 -25.33 9.24
C ARG A 75 9.34 -24.18 8.25
N ALA A 76 8.37 -23.27 8.37
CA ALA A 76 8.28 -22.08 7.52
C ALA A 76 9.44 -21.12 7.80
N ILE A 77 9.80 -20.90 9.07
CA ILE A 77 10.96 -20.08 9.45
C ILE A 77 12.25 -20.71 8.91
N GLU A 78 12.46 -22.02 9.13
CA GLU A 78 13.63 -22.72 8.59
C GLU A 78 13.70 -22.68 7.06
N ALA A 79 12.55 -22.70 6.37
CA ALA A 79 12.49 -22.59 4.92
C ALA A 79 12.89 -21.18 4.45
N GLU A 80 12.38 -20.14 5.09
CA GLU A 80 12.74 -18.74 4.80
C GLU A 80 14.24 -18.50 5.03
N GLU A 81 14.80 -19.01 6.13
CA GLU A 81 16.23 -18.92 6.40
C GLU A 81 17.08 -19.62 5.33
N LYS A 82 16.62 -20.77 4.80
CA LYS A 82 17.30 -21.47 3.70
C LYS A 82 17.19 -20.69 2.38
N HIS A 83 16.07 -20.03 2.12
CA HIS A 83 15.87 -19.19 0.93
C HIS A 83 16.69 -17.89 0.98
N ALA A 84 16.87 -17.29 2.16
CA ALA A 84 17.73 -16.11 2.34
C ALA A 84 19.21 -16.34 1.98
N VAL A 85 19.69 -17.59 2.00
CA VAL A 85 21.06 -17.96 1.65
C VAL A 85 21.25 -18.16 0.13
N THR A 86 20.17 -18.33 -0.63
CA THR A 86 20.24 -18.44 -2.10
C THR A 86 20.14 -17.05 -2.73
N ALA A 87 21.26 -16.32 -2.71
CA ALA A 87 21.42 -15.12 -3.53
C ALA A 87 21.05 -15.42 -5.00
N PRO A 88 20.40 -14.48 -5.71
CA PRO A 88 20.02 -14.70 -7.11
C PRO A 88 21.27 -14.98 -7.95
N PRO A 89 21.16 -15.81 -9.01
CA PRO A 89 22.29 -16.09 -9.86
C PRO A 89 22.82 -14.78 -10.45
N GLU A 90 24.13 -14.60 -10.37
CA GLU A 90 25.01 -13.56 -10.93
C GLU A 90 24.80 -13.19 -12.42
N ARG A 91 23.77 -13.74 -13.06
CA ARG A 91 23.44 -13.65 -14.49
C ARG A 91 22.95 -12.28 -14.98
N VAL A 92 22.93 -11.24 -14.15
CA VAL A 92 22.39 -9.92 -14.50
C VAL A 92 23.48 -8.83 -14.60
N TRP A 93 24.77 -9.15 -14.37
CA TRP A 93 25.85 -8.16 -14.49
C TRP A 93 25.90 -7.50 -15.88
N TRP A 94 25.69 -8.24 -16.97
CA TRP A 94 25.70 -7.68 -18.32
C TRP A 94 24.54 -6.71 -18.61
N LEU A 95 23.39 -6.83 -17.91
CA LEU A 95 22.30 -5.84 -17.99
C LEU A 95 22.70 -4.48 -17.39
N ARG A 96 23.70 -4.43 -16.50
CA ARG A 96 24.27 -3.18 -16.00
C ARG A 96 24.91 -2.35 -17.12
N PHE A 97 25.38 -2.98 -18.19
CA PHE A 97 25.90 -2.29 -19.38
C PHE A 97 24.82 -1.93 -20.39
N LEU A 98 23.68 -2.61 -20.41
CA LEU A 98 22.54 -2.24 -21.28
C LEU A 98 21.88 -0.92 -20.86
N TYR A 99 21.76 -0.68 -19.54
CA TYR A 99 21.16 0.55 -19.01
C TYR A 99 21.83 1.86 -19.50
N PRO A 100 23.17 2.02 -19.44
CA PRO A 100 23.81 3.23 -19.96
C PRO A 100 23.73 3.33 -21.48
N ALA A 101 23.72 2.21 -22.21
CA ALA A 101 23.59 2.21 -23.68
C ALA A 101 22.18 2.64 -24.14
N ALA A 102 21.13 2.23 -23.44
CA ALA A 102 19.75 2.63 -23.74
C ALA A 102 19.53 4.14 -23.52
N GLY A 103 20.10 4.71 -22.44
CA GLY A 103 20.04 6.15 -22.20
C GLY A 103 20.75 6.98 -23.27
N LEU A 104 21.91 6.51 -23.74
CA LEU A 104 22.64 7.14 -24.85
C LEU A 104 21.86 7.05 -26.16
N ALA A 105 21.26 5.90 -26.47
CA ALA A 105 20.45 5.73 -27.68
C ALA A 105 19.20 6.64 -27.67
N ALA A 106 18.53 6.78 -26.53
CA ALA A 106 17.40 7.70 -26.37
C ALA A 106 17.81 9.16 -26.55
N MET A 107 18.94 9.58 -25.96
CA MET A 107 19.49 10.92 -26.17
C MET A 107 19.85 11.20 -27.63
N VAL A 108 20.47 10.23 -28.32
CA VAL A 108 20.78 10.37 -29.76
C VAL A 108 19.50 10.44 -30.59
N ALA A 109 18.48 9.65 -30.29
CA ALA A 109 17.18 9.71 -30.97
C ALA A 109 16.49 11.06 -30.77
N VAL A 110 16.46 11.57 -29.53
CA VAL A 110 15.92 12.89 -29.22
C VAL A 110 16.73 13.99 -29.92
N MET A 111 18.06 13.89 -29.92
CA MET A 111 18.92 14.86 -30.60
C MET A 111 18.73 14.83 -32.12
N PHE A 112 18.48 13.65 -32.71
CA PHE A 112 18.17 13.49 -34.14
C PHE A 112 16.81 14.11 -34.51
N VAL A 113 15.81 13.97 -33.65
CA VAL A 113 14.49 14.61 -33.82
C VAL A 113 14.60 16.13 -33.66
N VAL A 114 15.32 16.60 -32.65
CA VAL A 114 15.48 18.04 -32.34
C VAL A 114 16.39 18.76 -33.33
N SER A 115 17.44 18.10 -33.85
CA SER A 115 18.35 18.69 -34.85
C SER A 115 17.75 18.77 -36.25
N GLY A 116 16.49 18.35 -36.41
CA GLY A 116 15.76 18.42 -37.66
C GLY A 116 16.26 17.36 -38.64
N GLY A 117 15.52 16.25 -38.70
CA GLY A 117 15.38 15.51 -39.95
C GLY A 117 14.76 16.42 -41.01
N ARG A 118 15.58 17.32 -41.58
CA ARG A 118 15.30 17.99 -42.84
C ARG A 118 15.58 16.99 -43.96
N THR A 119 14.83 15.90 -43.97
CA THR A 119 14.55 15.19 -45.21
C THR A 119 13.32 15.89 -45.79
N THR A 120 13.61 16.75 -46.75
CA THR A 120 12.69 17.13 -47.81
C THR A 120 12.03 15.86 -48.34
N ASP A 121 10.81 15.56 -47.91
CA ASP A 121 9.81 15.10 -48.85
C ASP A 121 8.40 15.40 -48.33
N GLY A 122 7.61 15.99 -49.21
CA GLY A 122 6.27 16.47 -48.90
C GLY A 122 5.30 15.32 -48.70
N SER A 123 4.60 15.32 -47.58
CA SER A 123 3.23 14.83 -47.53
C SER A 123 2.53 15.51 -46.37
N ALA A 124 1.41 16.14 -46.67
CA ALA A 124 0.50 16.72 -45.71
C ALA A 124 0.09 15.67 -44.66
N SER A 125 0.28 16.01 -43.39
CA SER A 125 -0.42 15.40 -42.27
C SER A 125 -0.69 16.52 -41.28
N GLU A 126 -1.98 16.82 -41.11
CA GLU A 126 -2.52 17.85 -40.23
C GLU A 126 -1.95 17.74 -38.82
N SER A 127 -1.58 18.90 -38.26
CA SER A 127 -1.23 19.07 -36.86
C SER A 127 -2.44 18.75 -35.99
N VAL A 128 -2.43 17.61 -35.31
CA VAL A 128 -3.35 17.32 -34.21
C VAL A 128 -2.85 18.09 -33.00
N THR A 129 -3.58 19.15 -32.63
CA THR A 129 -3.29 20.04 -31.50
C THR A 129 -3.19 19.26 -30.18
N GLU A 130 -2.16 19.54 -29.40
CA GLU A 130 -1.74 18.78 -28.20
C GLU A 130 -2.63 18.96 -26.94
N ASP A 131 -3.69 19.77 -26.97
CA ASP A 131 -4.48 20.09 -25.76
C ASP A 131 -5.99 19.86 -25.95
N VAL A 132 -6.39 18.59 -26.05
CA VAL A 132 -7.81 18.20 -26.00
C VAL A 132 -8.03 17.24 -24.82
N ASN A 133 -8.74 17.70 -23.80
CA ASN A 133 -9.03 16.90 -22.62
C ASN A 133 -10.31 16.08 -22.83
N VAL A 134 -10.19 14.76 -22.79
CA VAL A 134 -11.28 13.81 -23.09
C VAL A 134 -11.69 13.09 -21.81
N VAL A 135 -12.97 13.23 -21.43
CA VAL A 135 -13.57 12.49 -20.31
C VAL A 135 -14.59 11.52 -20.87
N SER A 136 -14.38 10.23 -20.63
CA SER A 136 -15.31 9.17 -21.02
C SER A 136 -16.13 8.70 -19.82
N PHE A 137 -17.45 8.66 -19.97
CA PHE A 137 -18.35 8.06 -19.00
C PHE A 137 -19.02 6.84 -19.62
N ARG A 138 -18.98 5.72 -18.89
CA ARG A 138 -19.58 4.45 -19.30
C ARG A 138 -20.63 4.05 -18.28
N SER A 139 -21.89 3.96 -18.71
CA SER A 139 -23.00 3.48 -17.89
C SER A 139 -23.26 2.02 -18.20
N GLU A 140 -22.99 1.11 -17.26
CA GLU A 140 -23.16 -0.34 -17.48
C GLU A 140 -24.63 -0.77 -17.48
N SER A 141 -25.52 -0.03 -16.82
CA SER A 141 -26.96 -0.34 -16.79
C SER A 141 -27.69 -0.03 -18.09
N GLU A 142 -27.17 0.91 -18.89
CA GLU A 142 -27.80 1.36 -20.14
C GLU A 142 -26.98 0.97 -21.39
N LYS A 143 -25.85 0.25 -21.21
CA LYS A 143 -24.91 -0.15 -22.27
C LYS A 143 -24.52 1.01 -23.21
N MET A 144 -24.43 2.23 -22.68
CA MET A 144 -24.12 3.43 -23.47
C MET A 144 -22.82 4.08 -22.98
N SER A 145 -21.97 4.48 -23.92
CA SER A 145 -20.75 5.22 -23.67
C SER A 145 -20.87 6.59 -24.33
N VAL A 146 -20.78 7.66 -23.53
CA VAL A 146 -20.81 9.02 -24.05
C VAL A 146 -19.43 9.63 -23.85
N VAL A 147 -18.89 10.21 -24.92
CA VAL A 147 -17.57 10.84 -24.94
C VAL A 147 -17.76 12.33 -25.09
N TYR A 148 -17.29 13.09 -24.10
CA TYR A 148 -17.29 14.55 -24.16
C TYR A 148 -15.88 15.04 -24.49
N VAL A 149 -15.80 15.94 -25.46
CA VAL A 149 -14.58 16.60 -25.89
C VAL A 149 -14.71 18.07 -25.52
N ALA A 150 -13.84 18.55 -24.62
CA ALA A 150 -13.80 19.94 -24.22
C ALA A 150 -12.67 20.67 -24.96
N ASP A 151 -12.99 21.86 -25.47
CA ASP A 151 -12.03 22.82 -26.00
C ASP A 151 -11.31 23.57 -24.85
N GLU A 152 -10.19 24.23 -25.14
CA GLU A 152 -9.31 24.97 -24.21
C GLU A 152 -10.05 26.02 -23.36
N ASN A 153 -11.24 26.45 -23.81
CA ASN A 153 -12.09 27.43 -23.14
C ASN A 153 -13.14 26.81 -22.20
N GLY A 154 -13.13 25.49 -21.99
CA GLY A 154 -14.08 24.79 -21.12
C GLY A 154 -15.51 24.71 -21.65
N ASN A 155 -15.70 24.94 -22.95
CA ASN A 155 -17.00 24.85 -23.60
C ASN A 155 -17.24 23.41 -24.10
N PHE A 156 -18.37 22.83 -23.72
CA PHE A 156 -18.72 21.46 -24.08
C PHE A 156 -19.59 21.45 -25.34
N SER A 157 -19.06 20.93 -26.45
CA SER A 157 -19.88 20.60 -27.61
C SER A 157 -20.26 19.12 -27.56
N PRO A 158 -21.56 18.77 -27.61
CA PRO A 158 -21.97 17.37 -27.63
C PRO A 158 -21.57 16.74 -28.97
N VAL A 159 -20.57 15.86 -28.95
CA VAL A 159 -20.22 15.00 -30.08
C VAL A 159 -21.12 13.78 -30.04
N SER A 160 -22.37 13.93 -30.50
CA SER A 160 -23.20 12.87 -31.10
C SER A 160 -24.61 13.41 -31.38
N GLN A 161 -24.95 13.60 -32.65
CA GLN A 161 -26.33 13.41 -33.10
C GLN A 161 -26.55 11.90 -33.20
N GLU A 162 -27.47 11.39 -32.40
CA GLU A 162 -28.04 10.06 -32.57
C GLU A 162 -28.60 9.93 -34.00
N ALA A 163 -27.98 9.10 -34.84
CA ALA A 163 -28.69 8.49 -35.96
C ALA A 163 -29.56 7.38 -35.36
N LYS A 164 -30.77 7.78 -34.96
CA LYS A 164 -31.85 6.91 -34.52
C LYS A 164 -32.22 5.95 -35.67
N HIS A 165 -31.65 4.75 -35.69
CA HIS A 165 -32.16 3.67 -36.53
C HIS A 165 -33.37 3.04 -35.82
N GLU A 166 -34.54 3.58 -36.11
CA GLU A 166 -35.82 2.91 -35.89
C GLU A 166 -35.84 1.62 -36.74
N PRO A 167 -36.20 0.45 -36.17
CA PRO A 167 -36.54 -0.71 -36.97
C PRO A 167 -37.88 -0.41 -37.67
N GLU A 168 -37.91 -0.51 -39.00
CA GLU A 168 -39.15 -0.51 -39.76
C GLU A 168 -40.05 -1.68 -39.31
N ALA A 169 -41.08 -1.34 -38.55
CA ALA A 169 -42.39 -1.96 -38.57
C ALA A 169 -43.32 -0.85 -39.08
N GLU A 170 -44.24 -1.01 -40.03
CA GLU A 170 -45.05 -2.15 -40.42
C GLU A 170 -45.90 -1.68 -41.63
N LYS A 171 -46.07 -2.52 -42.66
CA LYS A 171 -47.30 -2.75 -43.48
C LYS A 171 -47.03 -3.19 -44.91
#